data_AF-A0A6C8Y5C4-F1
#
_entry.id   AF-A0A6C8Y5C4-F1
#
_cell.length_a   1.000
_cell.length_b   1.000
_cell.length_c   1.000
_cell.angle_alpha   90.00
_cell.angle_beta   90.00
_cell.angle_gamma   90.00
#
_symmetry.space_group_name_H-M   'P 1'
#
loop_
_entity.id
_entity.type
_entity.pdbx_description
1 polymer ?
#
loop_
_entity_poly.entity_id
_entity_poly.type
_entity_poly.pdbx_seq_one_letter_code
_entity_poly.pdbx_strand_id
1 'polypeptide(L)'
;ETVNQAAGAMQKSQNGEDIPDTALFRQSIGVYDASTSQKGLVRLNGGVTDNDNTLAATSAAVKIAYDAAVSKWSAVDATTSRKGIVQLSSATDSTSTTQAATPSAVKSAYDLANRKWTPVDGTTSQKGIVRLNGGVTNADDTMAATSGAVKIAYDAATAPALGKGQTLQDLRGSRSIDATYTNSTGFPIAVYVRIAGGLQQIYTFM
;
A
#
# COMPACT_ATOMS: atom_id res chain seq x y z
N GLU A 1 -33.28 88.10 46.90
CA GLU A 1 -34.10 87.12 46.16
C GLU A 1 -33.36 86.41 45.04
N THR A 2 -32.50 87.09 44.29
CA THR A 2 -31.72 86.52 43.17
C THR A 2 -30.86 85.31 43.53
N VAL A 3 -30.28 85.28 44.74
CA VAL A 3 -29.47 84.14 45.23
C VAL A 3 -30.35 82.90 45.50
N ASN A 4 -31.59 83.08 45.95
CA ASN A 4 -32.51 81.98 46.23
C ASN A 4 -33.13 81.41 44.94
N GLN A 5 -33.37 82.26 43.92
CA GLN A 5 -33.80 81.81 42.60
C GLN A 5 -32.68 81.06 41.85
N ALA A 6 -31.43 81.52 41.98
CA ALA A 6 -30.27 80.81 41.44
C ALA A 6 -30.06 79.44 42.12
N ALA A 7 -30.34 79.32 43.42
CA ALA A 7 -30.22 78.05 44.14
C ALA A 7 -31.20 76.97 43.64
N GLY A 8 -32.43 77.35 43.25
CA GLY A 8 -33.40 76.44 42.63
C GLY A 8 -33.00 76.04 41.20
N ALA A 9 -32.61 77.01 40.37
CA ALA A 9 -32.23 76.79 38.98
C ALA A 9 -30.93 75.99 38.77
N MET A 10 -30.09 75.83 39.81
CA MET A 10 -28.86 75.04 39.76
C MET A 10 -28.97 73.69 40.50
N GLN A 11 -30.17 73.26 40.92
CA GLN A 11 -30.33 71.96 41.55
C GLN A 11 -29.97 70.84 40.56
N LYS A 12 -28.80 70.22 40.74
CA LYS A 12 -28.30 69.15 39.86
C LYS A 12 -29.25 67.94 39.76
N SER A 13 -30.08 67.71 40.77
CA SER A 13 -31.13 66.70 40.74
C SER A 13 -32.27 67.07 39.78
N GLN A 14 -32.54 68.36 39.55
CA GLN A 14 -33.60 68.83 38.65
C GLN A 14 -33.15 68.97 37.19
N ASN A 15 -31.84 68.84 36.90
CA ASN A 15 -31.30 68.98 35.55
C ASN A 15 -31.70 67.77 34.67
N GLY A 16 -32.90 67.84 34.07
CA GLY A 16 -33.44 66.81 33.19
C GLY A 16 -34.67 66.07 33.74
N GLU A 17 -35.00 66.23 35.03
CA GLU A 17 -36.24 65.69 35.63
C GLU A 17 -37.48 66.50 35.22
N ASP A 18 -37.30 67.77 34.86
CA ASP A 18 -38.35 68.67 34.37
C ASP A 18 -38.71 68.46 32.90
N ILE A 19 -37.97 67.59 32.19
CA ILE A 19 -38.22 67.26 30.79
C ILE A 19 -39.40 66.25 30.72
N PRO A 20 -40.57 66.63 30.16
CA PRO A 20 -41.76 65.77 30.18
C PRO A 20 -41.59 64.46 29.38
N ASP A 21 -40.81 64.50 28.31
CA ASP A 21 -40.44 63.33 27.50
C ASP A 21 -38.98 63.48 27.03
N THR A 22 -38.09 62.77 27.73
CA THR A 22 -36.65 62.81 27.45
C THR A 22 -36.30 62.17 26.11
N ALA A 23 -37.12 61.26 25.57
CA ALA A 23 -36.90 60.64 24.27
C ALA A 23 -37.25 61.61 23.13
N LEU A 24 -38.41 62.27 23.22
CA LEU A 24 -38.78 63.34 22.28
C LEU A 24 -37.79 64.50 22.34
N PHE A 25 -37.35 64.90 23.53
CA PHE A 25 -36.35 65.95 23.68
C PHE A 25 -35.04 65.59 22.96
N ARG A 26 -34.50 64.37 23.18
CA ARG A 26 -33.32 63.85 22.45
C ARG A 26 -33.52 63.90 20.94
N GLN A 27 -34.70 63.51 20.47
CA GLN A 27 -35.05 63.52 19.05
C GLN A 27 -35.09 64.93 18.47
N SER A 28 -35.68 65.89 19.19
CA SER A 28 -35.77 67.30 18.77
C SER A 28 -34.43 68.00 18.67
N ILE A 29 -33.46 67.61 19.51
CA ILE A 29 -32.07 68.12 19.43
C ILE A 29 -31.17 67.28 18.49
N GLY A 30 -31.74 66.30 17.78
CA GLY A 30 -31.01 65.50 16.79
C GLY A 30 -30.11 64.39 17.35
N VAL A 31 -30.33 63.98 18.61
CA VAL A 31 -29.62 62.86 19.24
C VAL A 31 -30.40 61.56 19.00
N TYR A 32 -29.93 60.76 18.05
CA TYR A 32 -30.49 59.45 17.70
C TYR A 32 -29.53 58.33 18.12
N ASP A 33 -30.05 57.12 18.27
CA ASP A 33 -29.23 55.91 18.27
C ASP A 33 -28.89 55.54 16.82
N ALA A 34 -27.70 55.00 16.57
CA ALA A 34 -27.31 54.67 15.22
C ALA A 34 -28.03 53.41 14.71
N SER A 35 -28.28 53.38 13.40
CA SER A 35 -28.74 52.21 12.67
C SER A 35 -28.02 52.13 11.32
N THR A 36 -28.34 51.12 10.52
CA THR A 36 -27.82 51.01 9.15
C THR A 36 -28.34 52.12 8.21
N SER A 37 -29.37 52.87 8.60
CA SER A 37 -29.96 53.97 7.82
C SER A 37 -29.90 55.34 8.51
N GLN A 38 -29.57 55.41 9.80
CA GLN A 38 -29.54 56.63 10.60
C GLN A 38 -28.21 56.75 11.34
N LYS A 39 -27.54 57.91 11.21
CA LYS A 39 -26.37 58.23 12.05
C LYS A 39 -26.83 58.50 13.48
N GLY A 40 -26.06 58.06 14.47
CA GLY A 40 -26.40 58.25 15.88
C GLY A 40 -25.31 57.78 16.84
N LEU A 41 -25.67 57.71 18.13
CA LEU A 41 -24.83 57.19 19.19
C LEU A 41 -24.85 55.66 19.17
N VAL A 42 -23.72 55.04 19.54
CA VAL A 42 -23.56 53.58 19.63
C VAL A 42 -22.87 53.25 20.95
N ARG A 43 -23.29 52.15 21.58
CA ARG A 43 -22.59 51.56 22.71
C ARG A 43 -21.49 50.64 22.22
N LEU A 44 -20.34 50.68 22.88
CA LEU A 44 -19.20 49.81 22.55
C LEU A 44 -19.32 48.46 23.24
N ASN A 45 -18.93 47.38 22.55
CA ASN A 45 -18.87 46.03 23.09
C ASN A 45 -17.43 45.49 23.08
N GLY A 46 -17.02 44.92 24.22
CA GLY A 46 -15.75 44.22 24.40
C GLY A 46 -15.81 42.72 24.12
N GLY A 47 -17.03 42.15 24.01
CA GLY A 47 -17.26 40.73 23.75
C GLY A 47 -17.19 40.37 22.26
N VAL A 48 -17.05 39.07 21.99
CA VAL A 48 -17.00 38.49 20.62
C VAL A 48 -18.03 37.39 20.39
N THR A 49 -18.92 37.16 21.36
CA THR A 49 -19.94 36.09 21.33
C THR A 49 -21.35 36.62 21.17
N ASP A 50 -21.55 37.92 21.30
CA ASP A 50 -22.87 38.53 21.26
C ASP A 50 -23.38 38.61 19.82
N ASN A 51 -24.69 38.38 19.64
CA ASN A 51 -25.39 38.48 18.37
C ASN A 51 -26.10 39.84 18.19
N ASP A 52 -25.90 40.77 19.12
CA ASP A 52 -26.49 42.10 19.09
C ASP A 52 -25.84 42.95 17.99
N ASN A 53 -26.65 43.42 17.04
CA ASN A 53 -26.23 44.25 15.91
C ASN A 53 -26.41 45.76 16.19
N THR A 54 -26.67 46.16 17.43
CA THR A 54 -26.79 47.56 17.87
C THR A 54 -25.54 48.08 18.59
N LEU A 55 -24.56 47.22 18.85
CA LEU A 55 -23.31 47.55 19.53
C LEU A 55 -22.14 47.59 18.53
N ALA A 56 -21.21 48.52 18.72
CA ALA A 56 -19.98 48.56 17.94
C ALA A 56 -18.86 47.77 18.63
N ALA A 57 -18.17 46.93 17.88
CA ALA A 57 -17.02 46.19 18.39
C ALA A 57 -15.87 47.15 18.75
N THR A 58 -15.28 46.94 19.92
CA THR A 58 -14.01 47.58 20.28
C THR A 58 -12.84 46.95 19.52
N SER A 59 -11.73 47.67 19.37
CA SER A 59 -10.50 47.11 18.78
C SER A 59 -9.99 45.88 19.54
N ALA A 60 -10.20 45.82 20.86
CA ALA A 60 -9.91 44.66 21.69
C ALA A 60 -10.75 43.44 21.28
N ALA A 61 -12.07 43.61 21.11
CA ALA A 61 -12.96 42.55 20.62
C ALA A 61 -12.53 42.07 19.22
N VAL A 62 -12.22 42.99 18.31
CA VAL A 62 -11.71 42.65 16.96
C VAL A 62 -10.41 41.85 17.04
N LYS A 63 -9.49 42.22 17.93
CA LYS A 63 -8.24 41.48 18.11
C LYS A 63 -8.46 40.08 18.70
N ILE A 64 -9.35 39.92 19.66
CA ILE A 64 -9.72 38.61 20.20
C ILE A 64 -10.26 37.70 19.08
N ALA A 65 -11.16 38.22 18.24
CA ALA A 65 -11.69 37.46 17.11
C ALA A 65 -10.60 37.11 16.08
N TYR A 66 -9.68 38.03 15.80
CA TYR A 66 -8.53 37.79 14.93
C TYR A 66 -7.61 36.70 15.49
N ASP A 67 -7.21 36.78 16.75
CA ASP A 67 -6.36 35.80 17.41
C ASP A 67 -7.04 34.42 17.47
N ALA A 68 -8.37 34.37 17.69
CA ALA A 68 -9.16 33.14 17.64
C ALA A 68 -9.21 32.53 16.22
N ALA A 69 -9.34 33.36 15.18
CA ALA A 69 -9.30 32.92 13.80
C ALA A 69 -7.92 32.39 13.41
N VAL A 70 -6.86 33.12 13.77
CA VAL A 70 -5.46 32.75 13.48
C VAL A 70 -5.06 31.49 14.24
N SER A 71 -5.47 31.30 15.49
CA SER A 71 -5.16 30.08 16.25
C SER A 71 -5.84 28.84 15.65
N LYS A 72 -7.10 28.96 15.20
CA LYS A 72 -7.81 27.87 14.49
C LYS A 72 -7.16 27.49 13.15
N TRP A 73 -6.46 28.43 12.52
CA TRP A 73 -5.72 28.25 11.26
C TRP A 73 -4.20 28.22 11.43
N SER A 74 -3.69 28.21 12.66
CA SER A 74 -2.27 28.03 12.92
C SER A 74 -1.94 26.62 12.49
N ALA A 75 -1.26 26.51 11.35
CA ALA A 75 -1.09 25.24 10.67
C ALA A 75 -0.17 24.37 11.52
N VAL A 76 -0.77 23.46 12.29
CA VAL A 76 -0.03 22.45 13.05
C VAL A 76 0.40 21.34 12.11
N ASP A 77 1.59 20.81 12.31
CA ASP A 77 2.03 19.64 11.57
C ASP A 77 1.13 18.45 11.86
N ALA A 78 0.77 17.74 10.80
CA ALA A 78 0.06 16.47 10.90
C ALA A 78 0.96 15.42 11.57
N THR A 79 0.33 14.55 12.33
CA THR A 79 0.95 13.34 12.88
C THR A 79 -0.01 12.18 12.64
N THR A 80 0.40 10.96 12.97
CA THR A 80 -0.48 9.78 12.88
C THR A 80 -1.68 9.82 13.83
N SER A 81 -1.65 10.67 14.87
CA SER A 81 -2.72 10.82 15.86
C SER A 81 -3.43 12.19 15.82
N ARG A 82 -2.86 13.18 15.13
CA ARG A 82 -3.37 14.55 15.05
C ARG A 82 -3.43 15.02 13.61
N LYS A 83 -4.60 15.48 13.17
CA LYS A 83 -4.77 16.14 11.87
C LYS A 83 -3.94 17.43 11.80
N GLY A 84 -3.43 17.76 10.62
CA GLY A 84 -2.61 18.94 10.39
C GLY A 84 -2.21 19.10 8.93
N ILE A 85 -1.22 19.96 8.67
CA ILE A 85 -0.60 20.12 7.34
C ILE A 85 0.63 19.22 7.19
N VAL A 86 0.97 18.87 5.94
CA VAL A 86 2.20 18.13 5.60
C VAL A 86 2.90 18.81 4.44
N GLN A 87 4.24 18.76 4.43
CA GLN A 87 5.04 19.11 3.26
C GLN A 87 5.04 17.94 2.27
N LEU A 88 5.02 18.23 0.98
CA LEU A 88 5.09 17.21 -0.06
C LEU A 88 6.55 16.95 -0.47
N SER A 89 6.88 15.70 -0.73
CA SER A 89 8.20 15.28 -1.21
C SER A 89 8.09 14.40 -2.43
N SER A 90 8.93 14.69 -3.43
CA SER A 90 9.05 13.87 -4.64
C SER A 90 10.28 12.95 -4.63
N ALA A 91 11.00 12.87 -3.51
CA ALA A 91 12.11 11.94 -3.33
C ALA A 91 11.60 10.50 -3.23
N THR A 92 12.33 9.55 -3.82
CA THR A 92 12.00 8.11 -3.82
C THR A 92 12.72 7.32 -2.72
N ASP A 93 13.61 7.98 -1.99
CA ASP A 93 14.46 7.44 -0.93
C ASP A 93 14.36 8.23 0.38
N SER A 94 13.38 9.14 0.50
CA SER A 94 13.18 9.96 1.70
C SER A 94 12.84 9.09 2.90
N THR A 95 13.52 9.33 4.02
CA THR A 95 13.23 8.73 5.33
C THR A 95 12.37 9.62 6.21
N SER A 96 11.88 10.75 5.69
CA SER A 96 11.08 11.70 6.47
C SER A 96 9.73 11.11 6.85
N THR A 97 9.38 11.21 8.13
CA THR A 97 8.06 10.81 8.66
C THR A 97 7.06 11.97 8.72
N THR A 98 7.49 13.19 8.33
CA THR A 98 6.68 14.41 8.39
C THR A 98 6.24 14.91 7.00
N GLN A 99 6.69 14.23 5.94
CA GLN A 99 6.37 14.58 4.55
C GLN A 99 5.48 13.51 3.92
N ALA A 100 4.56 13.93 3.05
CA ALA A 100 3.78 13.02 2.22
C ALA A 100 4.45 12.84 0.85
N ALA A 101 4.42 11.61 0.34
CA ALA A 101 4.92 11.30 -1.00
C ALA A 101 3.99 11.86 -2.09
N THR A 102 4.56 12.44 -3.13
CA THR A 102 3.81 12.85 -4.32
C THR A 102 3.51 11.64 -5.23
N PRO A 103 2.48 11.71 -6.10
CA PRO A 103 2.23 10.67 -7.10
C PRO A 103 3.44 10.38 -8.00
N SER A 104 4.29 11.39 -8.28
CA SER A 104 5.52 11.21 -9.07
C SER A 104 6.58 10.39 -8.32
N ALA A 105 6.75 10.59 -7.00
CA ALA A 105 7.61 9.72 -6.18
C ALA A 105 7.09 8.28 -6.17
N VAL A 106 5.80 8.09 -5.93
CA VAL A 106 5.18 6.75 -5.90
C VAL A 106 5.34 6.04 -7.24
N LYS A 107 5.08 6.73 -8.35
CA LYS A 107 5.25 6.17 -9.70
C LYS A 107 6.71 5.81 -9.96
N SER A 108 7.65 6.68 -9.61
CA SER A 108 9.07 6.44 -9.83
C SER A 108 9.59 5.25 -9.00
N ALA A 109 9.14 5.11 -7.75
CA ALA A 109 9.45 3.95 -6.91
C ALA A 109 8.85 2.65 -7.47
N TYR A 110 7.62 2.70 -7.98
CA TYR A 110 6.97 1.57 -8.65
C TYR A 110 7.72 1.15 -9.93
N ASP A 111 8.08 2.10 -10.78
CA ASP A 111 8.84 1.84 -12.00
C ASP A 111 10.23 1.27 -11.68
N LEU A 112 10.89 1.77 -10.63
CA LEU A 112 12.17 1.23 -10.15
C LEU A 112 12.03 -0.21 -9.64
N ALA A 113 10.97 -0.51 -8.89
CA ALA A 113 10.68 -1.86 -8.41
C ALA A 113 10.43 -2.83 -9.58
N ASN A 114 9.61 -2.43 -10.56
CA ASN A 114 9.37 -3.21 -11.77
C ASN A 114 10.63 -3.44 -12.59
N ARG A 115 11.58 -2.48 -12.62
CA ARG A 115 12.88 -2.64 -13.29
C ARG A 115 13.86 -3.51 -12.50
N LYS A 116 13.82 -3.49 -11.17
CA LYS A 116 14.69 -4.32 -10.33
C LYS A 116 14.32 -5.80 -10.37
N TRP A 117 13.07 -6.13 -10.70
CA TRP A 117 12.71 -7.49 -11.09
C TRP A 117 13.29 -7.79 -12.48
N THR A 118 14.59 -8.07 -12.53
CA THR A 118 15.23 -8.75 -13.67
C THR A 118 15.31 -10.22 -13.29
N PRO A 119 14.47 -11.09 -13.90
CA PRO A 119 14.67 -12.51 -13.75
C PRO A 119 16.08 -12.84 -14.21
N VAL A 120 16.91 -13.27 -13.28
CA VAL A 120 18.17 -13.93 -13.60
C VAL A 120 17.86 -15.40 -13.81
N ASP A 121 18.49 -16.02 -14.80
CA ASP A 121 18.36 -17.45 -15.00
C ASP A 121 18.94 -18.18 -13.78
N GLY A 122 18.20 -19.19 -13.32
CA GLY A 122 18.68 -20.06 -12.26
C GLY A 122 19.85 -20.89 -12.77
N THR A 123 20.93 -20.94 -11.99
CA THR A 123 22.05 -21.85 -12.23
C THR A 123 22.26 -22.73 -10.99
N THR A 124 23.14 -23.71 -11.08
CA THR A 124 23.51 -24.54 -9.93
C THR A 124 24.18 -23.75 -8.80
N SER A 125 24.67 -22.53 -9.08
CA SER A 125 25.34 -21.65 -8.11
C SER A 125 24.56 -20.35 -7.81
N GLN A 126 23.50 -20.04 -8.57
CA GLN A 126 22.73 -18.81 -8.44
C GLN A 126 21.22 -19.09 -8.45
N LYS A 127 20.51 -18.54 -7.46
CA LYS A 127 19.04 -18.57 -7.46
C LYS A 127 18.50 -17.73 -8.61
N GLY A 128 17.50 -18.26 -9.32
CA GLY A 128 16.89 -17.59 -10.46
C GLY A 128 15.65 -18.34 -10.96
N ILE A 129 15.14 -17.94 -12.12
CA ILE A 129 14.01 -18.61 -12.78
C ILE A 129 14.55 -19.63 -13.78
N VAL A 130 13.92 -20.80 -13.87
CA VAL A 130 14.33 -21.89 -14.78
C VAL A 130 13.13 -22.29 -15.64
N ARG A 131 13.37 -22.55 -16.92
CA ARG A 131 12.34 -23.06 -17.84
C ARG A 131 12.10 -24.55 -17.61
N LEU A 132 10.86 -25.01 -17.80
CA LEU A 132 10.53 -26.43 -17.68
C LEU A 132 10.64 -27.14 -19.04
N ASN A 133 11.20 -28.35 -19.05
CA ASN A 133 11.31 -29.20 -20.23
C ASN A 133 10.49 -30.50 -20.07
N GLY A 134 9.67 -30.80 -21.07
CA GLY A 134 8.86 -32.03 -21.17
C GLY A 134 9.53 -33.17 -21.93
N GLY A 135 10.58 -32.90 -22.71
CA GLY A 135 11.29 -33.91 -23.51
C GLY A 135 12.42 -34.60 -22.75
N VAL A 136 12.85 -35.77 -23.24
CA VAL A 136 13.89 -36.62 -22.61
C VAL A 136 15.19 -36.71 -23.41
N THR A 137 15.30 -35.94 -24.50
CA THR A 137 16.45 -35.96 -25.42
C THR A 137 17.20 -34.64 -25.48
N ASN A 138 16.78 -33.64 -24.70
CA ASN A 138 17.42 -32.33 -24.68
C ASN A 138 18.72 -32.38 -23.84
N ALA A 139 19.79 -31.78 -24.34
CA ALA A 139 21.07 -31.64 -23.66
C ALA A 139 21.26 -30.24 -23.02
N ASP A 140 20.22 -29.40 -23.04
CA ASP A 140 20.23 -28.07 -22.44
C ASP A 140 20.12 -28.14 -20.90
N ASP A 141 21.20 -27.76 -20.21
CA ASP A 141 21.31 -27.75 -18.75
C ASP A 141 20.70 -26.47 -18.10
N THR A 142 20.09 -25.59 -18.89
CA THR A 142 19.39 -24.39 -18.39
C THR A 142 17.91 -24.63 -18.08
N MET A 143 17.42 -25.86 -18.29
CA MET A 143 16.02 -26.24 -18.11
C MET A 143 15.85 -27.33 -17.04
N ALA A 144 14.78 -27.22 -16.25
CA ALA A 144 14.42 -28.24 -15.28
C ALA A 144 13.50 -29.30 -15.94
N ALA A 145 13.81 -30.57 -15.73
CA ALA A 145 12.96 -31.67 -16.20
C ALA A 145 11.62 -31.67 -15.46
N THR A 146 10.53 -31.81 -16.20
CA THR A 146 9.20 -32.05 -15.61
C THR A 146 9.10 -33.49 -15.11
N SER A 147 8.20 -33.73 -14.14
CA SER A 147 7.94 -35.09 -13.63
C SER A 147 7.53 -36.08 -14.73
N GLY A 148 6.83 -35.61 -15.77
CA GLY A 148 6.50 -36.40 -16.96
C GLY A 148 7.74 -36.84 -17.74
N ALA A 149 8.69 -35.94 -17.98
CA ALA A 149 9.95 -36.27 -18.65
C ALA A 149 10.77 -37.27 -17.82
N VAL A 150 10.86 -37.05 -16.50
CA VAL A 150 11.55 -37.97 -15.59
C VAL A 150 10.91 -39.35 -15.61
N LYS A 151 9.57 -39.44 -15.62
CA LYS A 151 8.85 -40.71 -15.69
C LYS A 151 9.14 -41.44 -17.01
N ILE A 152 9.10 -40.74 -18.15
CA ILE A 152 9.40 -41.34 -19.46
C ILE A 152 10.83 -41.90 -19.49
N ALA A 153 11.81 -41.12 -19.00
CA ALA A 153 13.20 -41.57 -18.93
C ALA A 153 13.37 -42.78 -18.00
N TYR A 154 12.69 -42.77 -16.85
CA TYR A 154 12.69 -43.89 -15.90
C TYR A 154 12.07 -45.16 -16.50
N ASP A 155 10.90 -45.04 -17.13
CA ASP A 155 10.21 -46.16 -17.79
C ASP A 155 11.10 -46.74 -18.91
N ALA A 156 11.74 -45.90 -19.71
CA ALA A 156 12.67 -46.32 -20.76
C ALA A 156 13.92 -47.03 -20.20
N ALA A 157 14.50 -46.52 -19.10
CA ALA A 157 15.67 -47.12 -18.46
C ALA A 157 15.35 -48.45 -17.76
N THR A 158 14.11 -48.61 -17.28
CA THR A 158 13.67 -49.82 -16.57
C THR A 158 13.01 -50.85 -17.47
N ALA A 159 12.63 -50.49 -18.70
CA ALA A 159 12.04 -51.37 -19.68
C ALA A 159 12.84 -52.68 -19.85
N PRO A 160 12.16 -53.84 -20.00
CA PRO A 160 12.83 -55.10 -20.27
C PRO A 160 13.58 -55.05 -21.62
N ALA A 161 14.85 -55.42 -21.60
CA ALA A 161 15.70 -55.51 -22.79
C ALA A 161 16.50 -56.81 -22.75
N LEU A 162 16.71 -57.43 -23.92
CA LEU A 162 17.57 -58.61 -24.06
C LEU A 162 18.98 -58.28 -23.55
N GLY A 163 19.59 -59.17 -22.77
CA GLY A 163 20.95 -58.96 -22.28
C GLY A 163 21.09 -58.17 -20.98
N LYS A 164 20.01 -57.54 -20.49
CA LYS A 164 20.07 -56.70 -19.28
C LYS A 164 20.35 -57.58 -18.05
N GLY A 165 21.50 -57.35 -17.41
CA GLY A 165 21.92 -58.12 -16.23
C GLY A 165 22.35 -59.57 -16.53
N GLN A 166 22.57 -59.93 -17.81
CA GLN A 166 23.06 -61.26 -18.16
C GLN A 166 24.57 -61.37 -17.93
N THR A 167 25.00 -62.45 -17.27
CA THR A 167 26.38 -62.95 -17.38
C THR A 167 26.36 -64.06 -18.43
N LEU A 168 27.29 -64.03 -19.39
CA LEU A 168 27.42 -65.08 -20.38
C LEU A 168 27.75 -66.41 -19.67
N GLN A 169 26.80 -67.34 -19.65
CA GLN A 169 27.03 -68.67 -19.10
C GLN A 169 27.66 -69.55 -20.19
N ASP A 170 28.78 -70.19 -19.87
CA ASP A 170 29.38 -71.20 -20.76
C ASP A 170 28.63 -72.53 -20.61
N LEU A 171 27.79 -72.84 -21.59
CA LEU A 171 26.97 -74.05 -21.59
C LEU A 171 27.67 -75.27 -22.20
N ARG A 172 28.96 -75.19 -22.56
CA ARG A 172 29.67 -76.31 -23.22
C ARG A 172 29.66 -77.60 -22.38
N GLY A 173 29.61 -77.50 -21.05
CA GLY A 173 29.58 -78.63 -20.13
C GLY A 173 28.19 -79.16 -19.71
N SER A 174 27.09 -78.46 -20.03
CA SER A 174 25.74 -78.76 -19.50
C SER A 174 24.72 -79.18 -20.56
N ARG A 175 25.19 -79.72 -21.69
CA ARG A 175 24.34 -80.12 -22.83
C ARG A 175 23.72 -81.51 -22.61
N SER A 176 22.67 -81.60 -21.78
CA SER A 176 21.83 -82.80 -21.67
C SER A 176 20.49 -82.62 -22.41
N ILE A 177 19.97 -83.73 -22.94
CA ILE A 177 18.54 -83.84 -23.31
C ILE A 177 17.70 -83.63 -22.04
N ASP A 178 16.61 -82.87 -22.14
CA ASP A 178 15.71 -82.48 -21.03
C ASP A 178 16.25 -81.42 -20.03
N ALA A 179 17.27 -80.64 -20.40
CA ALA A 179 17.74 -79.52 -19.59
C ALA A 179 16.68 -78.39 -19.48
N THR A 180 16.32 -78.01 -18.25
CA THR A 180 15.44 -76.87 -17.97
C THR A 180 16.27 -75.60 -17.79
N TYR A 181 15.98 -74.57 -18.57
CA TYR A 181 16.63 -73.26 -18.48
C TYR A 181 15.73 -72.29 -17.71
N THR A 182 16.09 -71.97 -16.47
CA THR A 182 15.33 -71.03 -15.64
C THR A 182 15.92 -69.64 -15.72
N ASN A 183 15.11 -68.67 -16.14
CA ASN A 183 15.46 -67.26 -16.10
C ASN A 183 15.16 -66.67 -14.71
N SER A 184 16.20 -66.32 -13.95
CA SER A 184 16.05 -65.68 -12.64
C SER A 184 16.29 -64.16 -12.65
N THR A 185 16.61 -63.56 -13.81
CA THR A 185 16.97 -62.13 -13.89
C THR A 185 15.75 -61.21 -13.94
N GLY A 186 14.56 -61.76 -14.17
CA GLY A 186 13.33 -60.98 -14.38
C GLY A 186 13.30 -60.19 -15.69
N PHE A 187 14.30 -60.36 -16.56
CA PHE A 187 14.40 -59.72 -17.87
C PHE A 187 14.54 -60.78 -18.97
N PRO A 188 13.99 -60.57 -20.17
CA PRO A 188 14.12 -61.51 -21.28
C PRO A 188 15.57 -61.92 -21.55
N ILE A 189 15.81 -63.22 -21.71
CA ILE A 189 17.12 -63.79 -22.00
C ILE A 189 17.14 -64.42 -23.40
N ALA A 190 18.27 -64.29 -24.10
CA ALA A 190 18.55 -65.07 -25.30
C ALA A 190 19.36 -66.31 -24.92
N VAL A 191 18.87 -67.50 -25.30
CA VAL A 191 19.58 -68.78 -25.12
C VAL A 191 19.96 -69.32 -26.49
N TYR A 192 21.25 -69.48 -26.74
CA TYR A 192 21.78 -70.05 -27.97
C TYR A 192 22.21 -71.49 -27.73
N VAL A 193 21.50 -72.45 -28.34
CA VAL A 193 21.88 -73.87 -28.29
C VAL A 193 22.55 -74.24 -29.62
N ARG A 194 23.84 -74.57 -29.58
CA ARG A 194 24.53 -75.12 -30.76
C ARG A 194 24.23 -76.61 -30.85
N ILE A 195 23.51 -77.04 -31.89
CA ILE A 195 23.33 -78.45 -32.25
C ILE A 195 24.33 -78.77 -33.37
N ALA A 196 25.03 -79.90 -33.28
CA ALA A 196 25.95 -80.31 -34.34
C ALA A 196 25.15 -80.53 -35.64
N GLY A 197 25.29 -79.61 -36.60
CA GLY A 197 24.55 -79.64 -37.88
C GLY A 197 24.06 -78.28 -38.41
N GLY A 198 24.09 -77.20 -37.62
CA GLY A 198 23.72 -75.85 -38.08
C GLY A 198 23.22 -74.95 -36.95
N LEU A 199 23.36 -73.63 -37.08
CA LEU A 199 22.84 -72.65 -36.12
C LEU A 199 21.35 -72.43 -36.39
N GLN A 200 20.48 -72.80 -35.45
CA GLN A 200 19.06 -72.45 -35.45
C GLN A 200 18.78 -71.71 -34.13
N GLN A 201 18.19 -70.51 -34.18
CA GLN A 201 17.68 -69.82 -33.00
C GLN A 201 16.36 -70.49 -32.60
N ILE A 202 16.31 -71.10 -31.42
CA ILE A 202 15.20 -72.01 -31.11
C ILE A 202 14.12 -71.38 -30.21
N TYR A 203 14.38 -70.52 -29.20
CA TYR A 203 13.30 -69.83 -28.46
C TYR A 203 13.71 -68.49 -27.83
N THR A 204 12.75 -67.57 -27.73
CA THR A 204 12.77 -66.40 -26.85
C THR A 204 11.93 -66.72 -25.63
N PHE A 205 12.47 -66.58 -24.42
CA PHE A 205 11.72 -66.77 -23.17
C PHE A 205 11.40 -65.39 -22.55
N MET A 206 10.12 -65.14 -22.27
CA MET A 206 9.64 -63.93 -21.57
C MET A 206 9.77 -64.10 -20.06
#